data_AF-A0AA88VS67-F1
#
_entry.id   AF-A0AA88VS67-F1
#
_cell.length_a   1.000
_cell.length_b   1.000
_cell.length_c   1.000
_cell.angle_alpha   90.00
_cell.angle_beta   90.00
_cell.angle_gamma   90.00
#
_symmetry.space_group_name_H-M   'P 1'
#
loop_
_entity.id
_entity.type
_entity.pdbx_description
1 polymer ?
#
loop_
_entity_poly.entity_id
_entity_poly.type
_entity_poly.pdbx_seq_one_letter_code
_entity_poly.pdbx_strand_id
1 'polypeptide(L)'
;MTATIQVLKKAGRPSERLVSHENCTFKKSMQHECVHVHEITEAAGTQEAEADAEYDNALKKAIKGVQDVVTAINEHLEEVRYEIEALEACDT
;
A
#
# COMPACT_ATOMS: atom_id res chain seq x y z
N MET A 1 1.38 0.18 12.62
CA MET A 1 1.32 0.07 11.15
C MET A 1 1.46 -1.41 10.83
N THR A 2 0.52 -2.04 10.12
CA THR A 2 0.56 -3.50 9.89
C THR A 2 1.73 -3.88 8.98
N ALA A 3 2.29 -5.07 9.16
CA ALA A 3 3.44 -5.57 8.40
C ALA A 3 3.20 -5.49 6.88
N THR A 4 1.98 -5.80 6.43
CA THR A 4 1.60 -5.70 5.01
C THR A 4 1.66 -4.27 4.47
N ILE A 5 1.17 -3.27 5.22
CA ILE A 5 1.24 -1.86 4.81
C ILE A 5 2.70 -1.40 4.73
N GLN A 6 3.55 -1.83 5.67
CA GLN A 6 4.97 -1.47 5.67
C GLN A 6 5.71 -2.07 4.47
N VAL A 7 5.45 -3.35 4.17
CA VAL A 7 6.02 -4.03 3.01
C VAL A 7 5.60 -3.34 1.71
N LEU A 8 4.30 -3.05 1.54
CA LEU A 8 3.80 -2.36 0.35
C LEU A 8 4.45 -0.97 0.21
N LYS A 9 4.44 -0.15 1.26
CA LYS A 9 5.06 1.18 1.24
C LYS A 9 6.56 1.14 0.92
N LYS A 10 7.28 0.13 1.42
CA LYS A 10 8.71 -0.04 1.12
C LYS A 10 8.94 -0.46 -0.33
N ALA A 11 8.06 -1.30 -0.88
CA ALA A 11 8.14 -1.71 -2.28
C ALA A 11 7.81 -0.56 -3.25
N GLY A 12 6.95 0.38 -2.83
CA GLY A 12 6.53 1.51 -3.65
C GLY A 12 5.63 1.10 -4.82
N ARG A 13 4.99 2.10 -5.45
CA ARG A 13 4.24 1.92 -6.68
C ARG A 13 5.19 1.43 -7.78
N PRO A 14 4.82 0.42 -8.57
CA PRO A 14 5.62 -0.06 -9.70
C PRO A 14 6.18 1.06 -10.60
N SER A 15 5.34 2.04 -10.98
CA SER A 15 5.75 3.18 -11.82
C SER A 15 6.71 4.17 -11.15
N GLU A 16 6.77 4.21 -9.81
CA GLU A 16 7.63 5.13 -9.05
C GLU A 16 8.95 4.46 -8.61
N ARG A 17 9.15 3.18 -8.93
CA ARG A 17 10.36 2.47 -8.53
C ARG A 17 11.57 3.04 -9.28
N LEU A 18 12.62 3.34 -8.52
CA LEU A 18 13.89 3.77 -9.09
C LEU A 18 14.43 2.71 -10.05
N VAL A 19 14.75 3.12 -11.27
CA VAL A 19 15.38 2.27 -12.26
C VAL A 19 16.90 2.26 -12.05
N SER A 20 17.51 1.08 -12.11
CA SER A 20 18.97 0.95 -12.03
C SER A 20 19.61 1.31 -13.37
N HIS A 21 20.52 2.28 -13.38
CA HIS A 21 21.27 2.67 -14.57
C HIS A 21 22.60 1.89 -14.74
N GLU A 22 22.84 0.84 -13.95
CA GLU A 22 24.11 0.07 -13.98
C GLU A 22 24.41 -0.56 -15.35
N ASN A 23 23.37 -0.86 -16.15
CA ASN A 23 23.49 -1.45 -17.48
C ASN A 23 23.33 -0.42 -18.62
N CYS A 24 23.28 0.88 -18.32
CA CYS A 24 23.17 1.90 -19.36
C CYS A 24 24.48 2.04 -20.14
N THR A 25 24.38 2.19 -21.47
CA THR A 25 25.57 2.37 -22.31
C THR A 25 25.84 3.86 -22.54
N PHE A 26 27.10 4.27 -22.38
CA PHE A 26 27.53 5.65 -22.58
C PHE A 26 28.27 5.76 -23.91
N LYS A 27 27.64 6.40 -24.92
CA LYS A 27 28.24 6.61 -26.24
C LYS A 27 29.10 7.88 -26.31
N LYS A 28 28.85 8.90 -25.47
CA LYS A 28 29.65 10.14 -25.34
C LYS A 28 29.63 10.66 -23.89
N SER A 29 30.59 11.50 -23.52
CA SER A 29 30.54 12.23 -22.24
C SER A 29 29.24 13.04 -22.17
N MET A 30 28.39 12.77 -21.18
CA MET A 30 27.06 13.36 -20.97
C MET A 30 25.89 12.83 -21.81
N GLN A 31 26.06 11.78 -22.64
CA GLN A 31 24.96 11.12 -23.34
C GLN A 31 24.95 9.63 -23.05
N HIS A 32 23.90 9.15 -22.37
CA HIS A 32 23.66 7.73 -22.13
C HIS A 32 22.40 7.29 -22.86
N GLU A 33 22.46 6.10 -23.45
CA GLU A 33 21.28 5.41 -23.97
C GLU A 33 20.71 4.60 -22.81
N CYS A 34 19.65 5.13 -22.21
CA CYS A 34 18.99 4.46 -21.11
C CYS A 34 18.23 3.26 -21.65
N VAL A 35 18.60 2.06 -21.21
CA VAL A 35 17.88 0.82 -21.57
C VAL A 35 16.45 0.82 -21.00
N HIS A 36 16.10 1.75 -20.10
CA HIS A 36 14.73 1.91 -19.64
C HIS A 36 13.89 2.83 -20.53
N VAL A 37 14.52 3.56 -21.45
CA VAL A 37 13.83 4.45 -22.39
C VAL A 37 13.55 3.67 -23.67
N HIS A 38 12.37 3.07 -23.74
CA HIS A 38 11.81 2.46 -24.94
C HIS A 38 10.50 3.16 -25.31
N GLU A 39 10.06 3.02 -26.57
CA GLU A 39 8.71 3.44 -26.94
C GLU A 39 7.70 2.72 -26.05
N ILE A 40 6.83 3.49 -25.39
CA ILE A 40 5.74 2.95 -24.60
C ILE A 40 4.73 2.39 -25.59
N THR A 41 4.82 1.08 -25.83
CA THR A 41 3.79 0.34 -26.55
C THR A 41 2.53 0.26 -25.70
N GLU A 42 1.36 0.17 -26.34
CA GLU A 42 0.09 0.03 -25.63
C GLU A 42 0.12 -1.14 -24.64
N ALA A 43 0.62 -2.31 -25.06
CA ALA A 43 0.73 -3.49 -24.21
C ALA A 43 1.62 -3.25 -22.96
N ALA A 44 2.77 -2.59 -23.11
CA ALA A 44 3.66 -2.28 -21.99
C ALA A 44 3.04 -1.23 -21.05
N GLY A 45 2.40 -0.20 -21.59
CA GLY A 45 1.71 0.82 -20.81
C GLY A 45 0.52 0.26 -20.04
N THR A 46 -0.26 -0.65 -20.65
CA THR A 46 -1.37 -1.34 -19.97
C THR A 46 -0.87 -2.22 -18.85
N GLN A 47 0.22 -2.98 -19.05
CA GLN A 47 0.79 -3.83 -18.01
C GLN A 47 1.25 -3.03 -16.79
N GLU A 48 1.89 -1.87 -17.01
CA GLU A 48 2.32 -1.00 -15.92
C GLU A 48 1.12 -0.40 -15.17
N ALA A 49 0.09 0.05 -15.90
CA ALA A 49 -1.13 0.58 -15.31
C ALA A 49 -1.89 -0.48 -14.47
N GLU A 50 -1.93 -1.74 -14.94
CA GLU A 50 -2.50 -2.85 -14.20
C GLU A 50 -1.72 -3.13 -12.91
N ALA A 51 -0.39 -3.17 -12.98
CA ALA A 51 0.46 -3.38 -11.80
C ALA A 51 0.28 -2.28 -10.74
N ASP A 52 0.16 -1.02 -11.17
CA ASP A 52 -0.13 0.10 -10.28
C ASP A 52 -1.52 -0.01 -9.64
N ALA A 53 -2.53 -0.42 -10.41
CA ALA A 53 -3.89 -0.63 -9.91
C ALA A 53 -3.95 -1.77 -8.88
N GLU A 54 -3.21 -2.86 -9.09
CA GLU A 54 -3.09 -3.97 -8.15
C GLU A 54 -2.42 -3.52 -6.84
N TYR A 55 -1.32 -2.77 -6.93
CA TYR A 55 -0.65 -2.20 -5.77
C TYR A 55 -1.60 -1.33 -4.94
N ASP A 56 -2.33 -0.43 -5.60
CA ASP A 56 -3.30 0.46 -4.95
C ASP A 56 -4.44 -0.31 -4.29
N ASN A 57 -4.93 -1.35 -4.96
CA ASN A 57 -5.97 -2.22 -4.41
C ASN A 57 -5.48 -2.94 -3.15
N ALA A 58 -4.27 -3.51 -3.19
CA ALA A 58 -3.67 -4.21 -2.06
C ALA A 58 -3.47 -3.26 -0.87
N LEU A 59 -2.97 -2.05 -1.11
CA LEU A 59 -2.77 -1.04 -0.07
C LEU A 59 -4.10 -0.59 0.55
N LYS A 60 -5.12 -0.32 -0.28
CA LYS A 60 -6.47 0.03 0.19
C LYS A 60 -7.09 -1.08 1.03
N LYS A 61 -6.99 -2.34 0.60
CA LYS A 61 -7.48 -3.50 1.37
C LYS A 61 -6.79 -3.62 2.73
N ALA A 62 -5.47 -3.47 2.77
CA ALA A 62 -4.72 -3.56 4.01
C ALA A 62 -5.10 -2.43 5.00
N ILE A 63 -5.32 -1.21 4.51
CA ILE A 63 -5.81 -0.09 5.32
C ILE A 63 -7.22 -0.36 5.82
N LYS A 64 -8.11 -0.80 4.93
CA LYS A 64 -9.50 -1.10 5.30
C LYS A 64 -9.56 -2.17 6.40
N GLY A 65 -8.78 -3.25 6.28
CA GLY A 65 -8.74 -4.28 7.33
C GLY A 65 -8.33 -3.74 8.70
N VAL A 66 -7.43 -2.76 8.76
CA VAL A 66 -7.10 -2.08 10.02
C VAL A 66 -8.27 -1.26 10.54
N GLN A 67 -8.95 -0.52 9.66
CA GLN A 67 -10.11 0.28 10.04
C GLN A 67 -11.24 -0.60 10.56
N ASP A 68 -11.55 -1.71 9.88
CA ASP A 68 -12.58 -2.65 10.27
C ASP A 68 -12.30 -3.24 11.66
N VAL A 69 -11.05 -3.63 11.95
CA VAL A 69 -10.64 -4.12 13.28
C VAL A 69 -10.76 -3.04 14.35
N VAL A 70 -10.35 -1.80 14.06
CA VAL A 70 -10.47 -0.69 15.02
C VAL A 70 -11.93 -0.40 15.34
N THR A 71 -12.81 -0.42 14.35
CA THR A 71 -14.26 -0.26 14.55
C THR A 71 -14.80 -1.36 15.46
N ALA A 72 -14.49 -2.63 15.18
CA ALA A 72 -14.94 -3.76 15.99
C ALA A 72 -14.44 -3.68 17.44
N ILE A 73 -13.18 -3.26 17.65
CA ILE A 73 -12.64 -3.06 19.00
C ILE A 73 -13.43 -1.98 19.74
N ASN A 74 -13.71 -0.84 19.09
CA ASN A 74 -14.44 0.24 19.72
C ASN A 74 -15.88 -0.17 20.05
N GLU A 75 -16.56 -0.90 19.16
CA GLU A 75 -17.90 -1.44 19.42
C GLU A 75 -17.89 -2.35 20.65
N HIS A 76 -16.94 -3.28 20.76
CA HIS A 76 -16.83 -4.14 21.93
C HIS A 76 -16.45 -3.40 23.22
N LEU A 77 -15.63 -2.35 23.14
CA LEU A 77 -15.32 -1.53 24.31
C LEU A 77 -16.57 -0.80 24.83
N GLU A 78 -17.42 -0.32 23.94
CA GLU A 78 -18.70 0.29 24.31
C GLU A 78 -19.65 -0.71 24.94
N GLU A 79 -19.79 -1.92 24.37
CA GLU A 79 -20.60 -3.01 24.95
C GLU A 79 -20.17 -3.33 26.39
N VAL A 80 -18.87 -3.56 26.60
CA VAL A 80 -18.32 -3.84 27.93
C VAL A 80 -18.57 -2.67 28.90
N ARG A 81 -18.48 -1.43 28.43
CA ARG A 81 -18.78 -0.25 29.24
C ARG A 81 -20.22 -0.25 29.74
N TYR A 82 -21.18 -0.52 28.86
CA TYR A 82 -22.60 -0.61 29.24
C TYR A 82 -22.88 -1.77 30.19
N GLU A 83 -22.22 -2.92 30.00
CA GLU A 83 -22.35 -4.06 30.92
C GLU A 83 -21.83 -3.74 32.33
N ILE A 84 -20.69 -3.05 32.43
CA ILE A 84 -20.15 -2.59 33.72
C ILE A 84 -21.13 -1.62 34.38
N GLU A 85 -21.61 -0.60 33.66
CA GLU A 85 -22.57 0.38 34.18
C GLU A 85 -23.85 -0.32 34.71
N ALA A 86 -24.36 -1.34 34.01
CA ALA A 86 -25.53 -2.11 34.43
C ALA A 86 -25.28 -2.95 35.69
N LEU A 87 -24.10 -3.57 35.81
CA LEU A 87 -23.71 -4.32 37.00
C LEU A 87 -23.54 -3.42 38.22
N GLU A 88 -22.84 -2.28 38.06
CA GLU A 88 -22.63 -1.31 39.12
C GLU A 88 -23.95 -0.74 39.66
N ALA A 89 -24.94 -0.53 38.78
CA ALA A 89 -26.27 -0.08 39.18
C ALA A 89 -27.10 -1.13 39.94
N CYS A 90 -26.77 -2.42 39.83
CA CYS A 90 -27.44 -3.50 40.55
C CYS A 90 -26.82 -3.75 41.94
N ASP A 91 -25.58 -3.34 42.16
CA ASP A 91 -24.83 -3.51 43.42
C ASP A 91 -25.06 -2.35 44.43
N THR A 92 -25.73 -1.27 44.02
CA THR A 92 -26.14 -0.12 44.86
C THR A 92 -27.61 -0.11 45.21
#